data_AF-A0A3A8GHY3-F1
#
_entry.id   AF-A0A3A8GHY3-F1
#
_cell.length_a   1.000
_cell.length_b   1.000
_cell.length_c   1.000
_cell.angle_alpha   90.00
_cell.angle_beta   90.00
_cell.angle_gamma   90.00
#
_symmetry.space_group_name_H-M   'P 1'
#
loop_
_entity.id
_entity.type
_entity.pdbx_description
1 polymer ?
#
loop_
_entity_poly.entity_id
_entity_poly.type
_entity_poly.pdbx_seq_one_letter_code
_entity_poly.pdbx_strand_id
1 'polypeptide(L)'
;MCIAGCTDSKHTMIASLKAEKIRLEAITANDSGRSLGEVAAAFTAMKDVAHRLSVLEKGTGLYKGNRSRDPTASVIATDCTEYVIEVLSDTFKQQKQMDAWVQIKTQMRANMKTRGATNPSGLDLQAALQQKLAWEGIFWAPDPKYPKYEWKSVPSNEQSFAYLKAREAKSYYKATGNAQKYPGISIGRLAVNYAPESGSATPKDTKDLNRLKKVAFGVFSAHGGYHMCLIISGIVYEVHWDQPSTSERVMEGTRLESWGGLGRWGSGAIVAPRADVERAWRI
;
A
#
# COMPACT_ATOMS: atom_id res chain seq x y z
N MET A 1 6.06 43.41 6.25
CA MET A 1 5.89 42.55 7.45
C MET A 1 6.37 41.16 7.06
N CYS A 2 7.59 40.79 7.43
CA CYS A 2 8.15 39.46 7.16
C CYS A 2 7.72 38.50 8.28
N ILE A 3 7.09 37.39 7.90
CA ILE A 3 6.69 36.31 8.81
C ILE A 3 7.95 35.51 9.14
N ALA A 4 8.72 35.99 10.13
CA ALA A 4 9.96 35.37 10.60
C ALA A 4 9.77 33.97 11.23
N GLY A 5 8.53 33.45 11.30
CA GLY A 5 8.24 32.08 11.77
C GLY A 5 8.04 31.03 10.68
N CYS A 6 7.82 31.42 9.41
CA CYS A 6 7.58 30.44 8.33
C CYS A 6 8.87 29.92 7.68
N THR A 7 9.93 30.72 7.67
CA THR A 7 11.22 30.35 7.05
C THR A 7 11.97 29.31 7.88
N ASP A 8 11.96 29.44 9.20
CA ASP A 8 12.69 28.55 10.11
C ASP A 8 12.08 27.15 10.12
N SER A 9 10.75 27.06 10.04
CA SER A 9 10.02 25.78 9.89
C SER A 9 10.33 25.10 8.55
N LYS A 10 10.35 25.86 7.45
CA LYS A 10 10.66 25.32 6.12
C LYS A 10 12.11 24.82 6.02
N HIS A 11 13.08 25.59 6.52
CA HIS A 11 14.49 25.18 6.53
C HIS A 11 14.71 23.93 7.39
N THR A 12 14.08 23.86 8.56
CA THR A 12 14.14 22.69 9.45
C THR A 12 13.53 21.45 8.76
N MET A 13 12.42 21.60 8.06
CA MET A 13 11.78 20.52 7.31
C MET A 13 12.66 20.02 6.15
N ILE A 14 13.26 20.93 5.37
CA ILE A 14 14.19 20.57 4.28
C ILE A 14 15.39 19.80 4.84
N ALA A 15 15.99 20.27 5.94
CA ALA A 15 17.12 19.59 6.57
C ALA A 15 16.76 18.17 7.05
N SER A 16 15.59 18.03 7.67
CA SER A 16 15.06 16.73 8.11
C SER A 16 14.84 15.77 6.93
N LEU A 17 14.21 16.24 5.84
CA LEU A 17 13.98 15.43 4.64
C LEU A 17 15.29 15.04 3.95
N LYS A 18 16.30 15.92 3.93
CA LYS A 18 17.64 15.59 3.41
C LYS A 18 18.32 14.50 4.23
N ALA A 19 18.29 14.61 5.55
CA ALA A 19 18.86 13.60 6.44
C ALA A 19 18.15 12.25 6.26
N GLU A 20 16.82 12.25 6.15
CA GLU A 20 16.04 11.05 5.92
C GLU A 20 16.33 10.43 4.55
N LYS A 21 16.44 11.24 3.49
CA LYS A 21 16.83 10.78 2.15
C LYS A 21 18.18 10.06 2.18
N ILE A 22 19.20 10.64 2.83
CA ILE A 22 20.53 10.03 2.96
C ILE A 22 20.45 8.68 3.69
N ARG A 23 19.68 8.62 4.78
CA ARG A 23 19.46 7.38 5.54
C ARG A 23 18.81 6.29 4.68
N LEU A 24 17.81 6.65 3.89
CA LEU A 24 17.10 5.73 3.01
C LEU A 24 17.99 5.27 1.84
N GLU A 25 18.78 6.17 1.25
CA GLU A 25 19.75 5.85 0.20
C GLU A 25 20.76 4.79 0.65
N ALA A 26 21.24 4.88 1.90
CA ALA A 26 22.13 3.88 2.48
C ALA A 26 21.48 2.48 2.60
N ILE A 27 20.17 2.40 2.84
CA ILE A 27 19.43 1.13 2.89
C ILE A 27 19.25 0.56 1.48
N THR A 28 18.99 1.42 0.50
CA THR A 28 18.79 1.03 -0.91
C THR A 28 20.08 0.87 -1.71
N ALA A 29 21.25 1.14 -1.11
CA ALA A 29 22.54 0.93 -1.75
C ALA A 29 22.75 -0.55 -2.08
N ASN A 30 23.44 -0.85 -3.18
CA ASN A 30 23.80 -2.24 -3.52
C ASN A 30 24.57 -2.89 -2.37
N ASP A 31 24.28 -4.16 -2.11
CA ASP A 31 24.97 -4.96 -1.08
C ASP A 31 24.84 -4.38 0.34
N SER A 32 23.77 -3.62 0.63
CA SER A 32 23.49 -3.06 1.97
C SER A 32 23.28 -4.09 3.09
N GLY A 33 23.19 -5.38 2.75
CA GLY A 33 22.92 -6.47 3.70
C GLY A 33 21.50 -6.46 4.29
N ARG A 34 20.62 -5.58 3.78
CA ARG A 34 19.25 -5.39 4.26
C ARG A 34 18.31 -6.40 3.64
N SER A 35 17.29 -6.79 4.40
CA SER A 35 16.24 -7.68 3.93
C SER A 35 15.40 -7.04 2.82
N LEU A 36 14.72 -7.87 2.01
CA LEU A 36 13.80 -7.40 0.97
C LEU A 36 12.76 -6.43 1.53
N GLY A 37 12.20 -6.70 2.71
CA GLY A 37 11.21 -5.84 3.36
C GLY A 37 11.79 -4.48 3.76
N GLU A 38 13.00 -4.44 4.33
CA GLU A 38 13.69 -3.17 4.66
C GLU A 38 13.99 -2.34 3.41
N VAL A 39 14.47 -2.98 2.34
CA VAL A 39 14.76 -2.30 1.07
C VAL A 39 13.49 -1.76 0.41
N ALA A 40 12.42 -2.56 0.37
CA ALA A 40 11.14 -2.13 -0.19
C ALA A 40 10.52 -0.97 0.60
N ALA A 41 10.57 -1.04 1.93
CA ALA A 41 10.15 0.04 2.80
C ALA A 41 10.96 1.33 2.53
N ALA A 42 12.28 1.19 2.31
CA ALA A 42 13.13 2.33 2.03
C ALA A 42 12.84 2.96 0.65
N PHE A 43 12.68 2.17 -0.42
CA PHE A 43 12.29 2.70 -1.73
C PHE A 43 10.94 3.42 -1.70
N THR A 44 9.97 2.86 -0.99
CA THR A 44 8.64 3.47 -0.80
C THR A 44 8.76 4.87 -0.17
N ALA A 45 9.42 4.95 1.00
CA ALA A 45 9.59 6.21 1.72
C ALA A 45 10.49 7.20 0.97
N MET A 46 11.51 6.72 0.26
CA MET A 46 12.44 7.56 -0.48
C MET A 46 11.76 8.29 -1.62
N LYS A 47 10.81 7.66 -2.31
CA LYS A 47 10.03 8.32 -3.38
C LYS A 47 9.20 9.50 -2.85
N ASP A 48 8.52 9.33 -1.71
CA ASP A 48 7.80 10.41 -1.02
C ASP A 48 8.75 11.53 -0.58
N VAL A 49 9.81 11.18 0.16
CA VAL A 49 10.80 12.16 0.66
C VAL A 49 11.45 12.94 -0.49
N ALA A 50 11.86 12.27 -1.56
CA ALA A 50 12.50 12.92 -2.72
C ALA A 50 11.52 13.83 -3.47
N HIS A 51 10.26 13.43 -3.59
CA HIS A 51 9.21 14.26 -4.18
C HIS A 51 8.99 15.54 -3.36
N ARG A 52 8.73 15.40 -2.05
CA ARG A 52 8.48 16.52 -1.14
C ARG A 52 9.67 17.48 -1.06
N LEU A 53 10.88 16.94 -0.99
CA LEU A 53 12.09 17.75 -1.01
C LEU A 53 12.19 18.59 -2.30
N SER A 54 11.90 18.00 -3.46
CA SER A 54 11.90 18.74 -4.74
C SER A 54 10.84 19.84 -4.78
N VAL A 55 9.62 19.59 -4.27
CA VAL A 55 8.58 20.64 -4.15
C VAL A 55 9.08 21.79 -3.28
N LEU A 56 9.64 21.50 -2.11
CA LEU A 56 10.09 22.53 -1.17
C LEU A 56 11.25 23.37 -1.70
N GLU A 57 12.20 22.74 -2.41
CA GLU A 57 13.39 23.41 -2.93
C GLU A 57 13.16 24.13 -4.26
N LYS A 58 12.34 23.56 -5.15
CA LYS A 58 12.22 24.00 -6.55
C LYS A 58 10.83 24.51 -6.91
N GLY A 59 9.83 24.33 -6.04
CA GLY A 59 8.41 24.60 -6.32
C GLY A 59 7.72 23.49 -7.12
N THR A 60 8.45 22.47 -7.56
CA THR A 60 7.93 21.36 -8.38
C THR A 60 8.56 20.05 -7.93
N GLY A 61 7.72 19.04 -7.76
CA GLY A 61 8.09 17.68 -7.35
C GLY A 61 8.59 16.83 -8.52
N LEU A 62 8.93 15.58 -8.21
CA LEU A 62 9.40 14.60 -9.21
C LEU A 62 8.26 13.90 -9.96
N TYR A 63 7.06 13.96 -9.39
CA TYR A 63 5.90 13.18 -9.84
C TYR A 63 4.67 14.09 -9.96
N LYS A 64 3.69 13.65 -10.74
CA LYS A 64 2.31 14.14 -10.71
C LYS A 64 1.36 12.96 -10.80
N GLY A 65 0.15 13.13 -10.30
CA GLY A 65 -0.90 12.15 -10.54
C GLY A 65 -1.21 12.03 -12.04
N ASN A 66 -1.39 10.81 -12.55
CA ASN A 66 -1.63 10.59 -13.99
C ASN A 66 -3.01 11.08 -14.49
N ARG A 67 -3.91 11.48 -13.59
CA ARG A 67 -5.17 12.17 -13.87
C ARG A 67 -5.12 13.67 -13.55
N SER A 68 -3.97 14.18 -13.13
CA SER A 68 -3.79 15.61 -12.89
C SER A 68 -3.87 16.41 -14.19
N ARG A 69 -4.37 17.64 -14.09
CA ARG A 69 -4.37 18.62 -15.20
C ARG A 69 -3.05 19.40 -15.31
N ASP A 70 -2.07 19.09 -14.47
CA ASP A 70 -0.77 19.74 -14.49
C ASP A 70 -0.03 19.53 -15.83
N PRO A 71 0.26 20.60 -16.58
CA PRO A 71 0.86 20.52 -17.91
C PRO A 71 2.37 20.23 -17.87
N THR A 72 3.02 20.22 -16.70
CA THR A 72 4.46 20.06 -16.58
C THR A 72 4.90 18.71 -17.16
N ALA A 73 5.62 18.72 -18.29
CA ALA A 73 6.01 17.50 -19.00
C ALA A 73 7.28 16.84 -18.45
N SER A 74 8.10 17.58 -17.70
CA SER A 74 9.37 17.11 -17.14
C SER A 74 9.22 16.24 -15.88
N VAL A 75 8.01 16.12 -15.33
CA VAL A 75 7.71 15.32 -14.14
C VAL A 75 7.03 14.01 -14.52
N ILE A 76 7.26 12.97 -13.72
CA ILE A 76 6.77 11.62 -13.99
C ILE A 76 5.29 11.54 -13.62
N ALA A 77 4.43 11.22 -14.60
CA ALA A 77 3.04 10.88 -14.30
C ALA A 77 2.98 9.49 -13.66
N THR A 78 2.24 9.35 -12.55
CA THR A 78 2.12 8.07 -11.82
C THR A 78 0.71 7.89 -11.25
N ASP A 79 0.30 6.64 -11.06
CA ASP A 79 -0.81 6.26 -10.17
C ASP A 79 -0.40 5.24 -9.12
N CYS A 80 -1.39 4.77 -8.37
CA CYS A 80 -1.22 3.83 -7.27
C CYS A 80 -0.73 2.44 -7.73
N THR A 81 -1.06 2.02 -8.95
CA THR A 81 -0.58 0.75 -9.52
C THR A 81 0.86 0.88 -10.00
N GLU A 82 1.16 1.94 -10.74
CA GLU A 82 2.51 2.23 -11.26
C GLU A 82 3.52 2.35 -10.11
N TYR A 83 3.15 3.08 -9.05
CA TYR A 83 3.98 3.25 -7.86
C TYR A 83 4.34 1.92 -7.17
N VAL A 84 3.35 1.05 -6.92
CA VAL A 84 3.59 -0.26 -6.28
C VAL A 84 4.48 -1.15 -7.16
N ILE A 85 4.20 -1.19 -8.47
CA ILE A 85 4.98 -2.00 -9.42
C ILE A 85 6.43 -1.51 -9.50
N GLU A 86 6.64 -0.19 -9.53
CA GLU A 86 7.97 0.42 -9.59
C GLU A 86 8.78 0.14 -8.33
N VAL A 87 8.20 0.35 -7.13
CA VAL A 87 8.89 0.06 -5.87
C VAL A 87 9.30 -1.40 -5.78
N LEU A 88 8.42 -2.34 -6.15
CA LEU A 88 8.78 -3.75 -6.17
C LEU A 88 9.89 -4.02 -7.19
N SER A 89 9.79 -3.46 -8.40
CA SER A 89 10.81 -3.63 -9.44
C SER A 89 12.19 -3.16 -8.98
N ASP A 90 12.27 -1.99 -8.35
CA ASP A 90 13.51 -1.43 -7.80
C ASP A 90 14.06 -2.29 -6.67
N THR A 91 13.18 -2.78 -5.79
CA THR A 91 13.53 -3.69 -4.69
C THR A 91 14.15 -4.98 -5.22
N PHE A 92 13.46 -5.68 -6.14
CA PHE A 92 13.95 -6.94 -6.70
C PHE A 92 15.24 -6.74 -7.51
N LYS A 93 15.38 -5.59 -8.19
CA LYS A 93 16.61 -5.24 -8.89
C LYS A 93 17.78 -5.07 -7.93
N GLN A 94 17.60 -4.29 -6.87
CA GLN A 94 18.63 -4.06 -5.86
C GLN A 94 19.02 -5.37 -5.14
N GLN A 95 18.05 -6.23 -4.87
CA GLN A 95 18.26 -7.54 -4.24
C GLN A 95 18.82 -8.59 -5.20
N LYS A 96 19.15 -8.24 -6.45
CA LYS A 96 19.65 -9.16 -7.49
C LYS A 96 18.69 -10.33 -7.75
N GLN A 97 17.38 -10.10 -7.61
CA GLN A 97 16.29 -11.08 -7.75
C GLN A 97 15.37 -10.77 -8.95
N MET A 98 15.93 -10.25 -10.03
CA MET A 98 15.13 -9.87 -11.22
C MET A 98 14.43 -11.05 -11.88
N ASP A 99 15.00 -12.25 -11.83
CA ASP A 99 14.35 -13.46 -12.37
C ASP A 99 13.04 -13.77 -11.62
N ALA A 100 13.06 -13.65 -10.29
CA ALA A 100 11.86 -13.80 -9.47
C ALA A 100 10.81 -12.73 -9.83
N TRP A 101 11.24 -11.48 -10.02
CA TRP A 101 10.34 -10.41 -10.45
C TRP A 101 9.70 -10.66 -11.81
N VAL A 102 10.45 -11.19 -12.77
CA VAL A 102 9.92 -11.59 -14.09
C VAL A 102 8.88 -12.71 -13.96
N GLN A 103 9.12 -13.69 -13.09
CA GLN A 103 8.16 -14.76 -12.81
C GLN A 103 6.88 -14.23 -12.15
N ILE A 104 6.99 -13.27 -11.23
CA ILE A 104 5.85 -12.61 -10.58
C ILE A 104 5.03 -11.84 -11.61
N LYS A 105 5.65 -11.04 -12.48
CA LYS A 105 4.92 -10.30 -13.54
C LYS A 105 4.25 -11.24 -14.53
N THR A 106 4.90 -12.34 -14.89
CA THR A 106 4.31 -13.38 -15.76
C THR A 106 3.10 -14.02 -15.09
N GLN A 107 3.20 -14.36 -13.81
CA GLN A 107 2.10 -14.94 -13.05
C GLN A 107 0.94 -13.94 -12.84
N MET A 108 1.23 -12.67 -12.58
CA MET A 108 0.23 -11.60 -12.48
C MET A 108 -0.60 -11.51 -13.77
N ARG A 109 0.05 -11.53 -14.94
CA ARG A 109 -0.63 -11.54 -16.25
C ARG A 109 -1.48 -12.80 -16.46
N ALA A 110 -1.02 -13.95 -15.99
CA ALA A 110 -1.81 -15.18 -16.03
C ALA A 110 -3.07 -15.07 -15.13
N ASN A 111 -2.91 -14.53 -13.93
CA ASN A 111 -4.02 -14.28 -13.00
C ASN A 111 -5.05 -13.31 -13.58
N MET A 112 -4.61 -12.22 -14.23
CA MET A 112 -5.48 -11.30 -14.95
C MET A 112 -6.34 -12.00 -16.02
N LYS A 113 -5.72 -12.87 -16.84
CA LYS A 113 -6.45 -13.66 -17.85
C LYS A 113 -7.49 -14.56 -17.21
N THR A 114 -7.14 -15.25 -16.12
CA THR A 114 -8.09 -16.11 -15.39
C THR A 114 -9.25 -15.31 -14.76
N ARG A 115 -9.00 -14.06 -14.35
CA ARG A 115 -10.02 -13.14 -13.84
C ARG A 115 -10.88 -12.52 -14.95
N GLY A 116 -10.48 -12.65 -16.22
CA GLY A 116 -11.14 -12.01 -17.36
C GLY A 116 -10.86 -10.50 -17.44
N ALA A 117 -9.74 -10.03 -16.92
CA ALA A 117 -9.39 -8.62 -16.86
C ALA A 117 -8.32 -8.22 -17.91
N THR A 118 -8.42 -6.98 -18.38
CA THR A 118 -7.45 -6.37 -19.31
C THR A 118 -6.41 -5.50 -18.61
N ASN A 119 -6.71 -5.00 -17.41
CA ASN A 119 -5.83 -4.18 -16.60
C ASN A 119 -5.44 -4.89 -15.29
N PRO A 120 -4.19 -4.70 -14.81
CA PRO A 120 -3.75 -5.27 -13.54
C PRO A 120 -4.58 -4.73 -12.38
N SER A 121 -4.79 -5.56 -11.37
CA SER A 121 -5.31 -5.13 -10.07
C SER A 121 -4.41 -5.60 -8.93
N GLY A 122 -4.63 -5.05 -7.74
CA GLY A 122 -3.93 -5.47 -6.53
C GLY A 122 -4.09 -6.97 -6.27
N LEU A 123 -5.28 -7.52 -6.58
CA LEU A 123 -5.55 -8.95 -6.42
C LEU A 123 -4.59 -9.81 -7.25
N ASP A 124 -4.32 -9.43 -8.50
CA ASP A 124 -3.50 -10.24 -9.41
C ASP A 124 -2.04 -10.25 -8.99
N LEU A 125 -1.52 -9.09 -8.57
CA LEU A 125 -0.16 -8.94 -8.06
C LEU A 125 0.01 -9.69 -6.74
N GLN A 126 -0.92 -9.51 -5.81
CA GLN A 126 -0.86 -10.14 -4.50
C GLN A 126 -0.95 -11.67 -4.61
N ALA A 127 -1.87 -12.19 -5.43
CA ALA A 127 -1.95 -13.62 -5.71
C ALA A 127 -0.65 -14.15 -6.35
N ALA A 128 -0.04 -13.40 -7.26
CA ALA A 128 1.25 -13.78 -7.87
C ALA A 128 2.39 -13.81 -6.85
N LEU A 129 2.44 -12.86 -5.92
CA LEU A 129 3.42 -12.85 -4.82
C LEU A 129 3.27 -14.08 -3.92
N GLN A 130 2.04 -14.51 -3.60
CA GLN A 130 1.82 -15.75 -2.85
C GLN A 130 2.25 -16.99 -3.65
N GLN A 131 1.91 -17.05 -4.93
CA GLN A 131 2.21 -18.21 -5.78
C GLN A 131 3.70 -18.38 -6.07
N LYS A 132 4.48 -17.29 -6.10
CA LYS A 132 5.91 -17.34 -6.44
C LYS A 132 6.84 -17.24 -5.24
N LEU A 133 6.44 -16.52 -4.20
CA LEU A 133 7.29 -16.24 -3.05
C LEU A 133 6.68 -16.65 -1.71
N ALA A 134 5.51 -17.32 -1.72
CA ALA A 134 4.81 -17.77 -0.53
C ALA A 134 4.57 -16.64 0.50
N TRP A 135 4.36 -15.40 0.03
CA TRP A 135 3.98 -14.29 0.89
C TRP A 135 2.67 -14.59 1.61
N GLU A 136 2.55 -14.16 2.86
CA GLU A 136 1.39 -14.44 3.70
C GLU A 136 0.34 -13.33 3.58
N GLY A 137 -0.93 -13.73 3.45
CA GLY A 137 -2.05 -12.81 3.32
C GLY A 137 -2.69 -12.48 4.66
N ILE A 138 -3.02 -11.21 4.85
CA ILE A 138 -3.68 -10.64 6.01
C ILE A 138 -4.92 -9.92 5.48
N PHE A 139 -6.11 -10.32 5.93
CA PHE A 139 -7.32 -9.57 5.62
C PHE A 139 -7.41 -8.34 6.53
N TRP A 140 -7.80 -7.21 5.95
CA TRP A 140 -7.93 -5.94 6.64
C TRP A 140 -9.33 -5.38 6.48
N ALA A 141 -9.94 -4.97 7.60
CA ALA A 141 -11.18 -4.21 7.61
C ALA A 141 -11.37 -3.51 8.97
N PRO A 142 -11.52 -2.17 9.05
CA PRO A 142 -11.62 -1.46 10.33
C PRO A 142 -12.79 -1.92 11.22
N ASP A 143 -13.97 -2.12 10.62
CA ASP A 143 -15.20 -2.60 11.27
C ASP A 143 -16.06 -3.45 10.32
N PRO A 144 -15.69 -4.71 10.04
CA PRO A 144 -16.32 -5.51 9.02
C PRO A 144 -17.78 -5.91 9.26
N LYS A 145 -18.33 -5.63 10.44
CA LYS A 145 -19.71 -5.98 10.77
C LYS A 145 -20.66 -4.79 10.63
N TYR A 146 -20.14 -3.61 10.33
CA TYR A 146 -20.93 -2.38 10.29
C TYR A 146 -20.52 -1.51 9.09
N PRO A 147 -20.91 -1.88 7.85
CA PRO A 147 -20.55 -1.13 6.65
C PRO A 147 -21.54 0.02 6.42
N LYS A 148 -21.55 1.02 7.31
CA LYS A 148 -22.50 2.14 7.20
C LYS A 148 -22.23 2.98 5.95
N TYR A 149 -20.96 3.16 5.61
CA TYR A 149 -20.51 3.85 4.41
C TYR A 149 -19.34 3.07 3.82
N GLU A 150 -19.45 2.70 2.54
CA GLU A 150 -18.31 2.34 1.73
C GLU A 150 -18.15 3.36 0.60
N TRP A 151 -16.99 3.37 -0.07
CA TRP A 151 -16.62 4.18 -1.24
C TRP A 151 -17.76 4.98 -1.90
N LYS A 152 -17.63 6.32 -1.93
CA LYS A 152 -18.66 7.29 -2.36
C LYS A 152 -19.91 7.39 -1.46
N SER A 153 -19.81 6.97 -0.20
CA SER A 153 -20.90 7.08 0.80
C SER A 153 -22.14 6.28 0.43
N VAL A 154 -21.96 5.16 -0.27
CA VAL A 154 -23.07 4.25 -0.63
C VAL A 154 -23.02 3.06 0.32
N PRO A 155 -24.17 2.63 0.90
CA PRO A 155 -24.23 1.37 1.63
C PRO A 155 -23.81 0.22 0.71
N SER A 156 -22.86 -0.58 1.17
CA SER A 156 -22.40 -1.78 0.46
C SER A 156 -22.21 -2.90 1.47
N ASN A 157 -22.35 -4.13 1.00
CA ASN A 157 -22.13 -5.33 1.81
C ASN A 157 -20.78 -6.00 1.50
N GLU A 158 -19.92 -5.37 0.69
CA GLU A 158 -18.63 -5.90 0.28
C GLU A 158 -17.79 -6.26 1.51
N GLN A 159 -17.63 -5.33 2.46
CA GLN A 159 -16.75 -5.54 3.61
C GLN A 159 -17.25 -6.69 4.49
N SER A 160 -18.56 -6.77 4.74
CA SER A 160 -19.18 -7.88 5.48
C SER A 160 -19.01 -9.21 4.76
N PHE A 161 -19.28 -9.26 3.45
CA PHE A 161 -19.15 -10.47 2.64
C PHE A 161 -17.70 -10.94 2.56
N ALA A 162 -16.76 -10.03 2.28
CA ALA A 162 -15.35 -10.32 2.18
C ALA A 162 -14.78 -10.78 3.53
N TYR A 163 -15.22 -10.20 4.64
CA TYR A 163 -14.84 -10.64 5.97
C TYR A 163 -15.30 -12.07 6.27
N LEU A 164 -16.55 -12.43 5.92
CA LEU A 164 -17.03 -13.80 6.06
C LEU A 164 -16.16 -14.77 5.25
N LYS A 165 -15.82 -14.44 4.00
CA LYS A 165 -14.94 -15.26 3.16
C LYS A 165 -13.51 -15.36 3.71
N ALA A 166 -12.96 -14.27 4.24
CA ALA A 166 -11.63 -14.27 4.85
C ALA A 166 -11.60 -15.12 6.13
N ARG A 167 -12.65 -15.03 6.95
CA ARG A 167 -12.76 -15.76 8.21
C ARG A 167 -12.96 -17.26 8.00
N GLU A 168 -13.92 -17.62 7.15
CA GLU A 168 -14.42 -19.00 6.99
C GLU A 168 -13.68 -19.75 5.88
N ALA A 169 -13.55 -19.14 4.71
CA ALA A 169 -12.92 -19.76 3.53
C ALA A 169 -11.42 -19.45 3.42
N LYS A 170 -10.85 -18.68 4.36
CA LYS A 170 -9.43 -18.26 4.35
C LYS A 170 -9.00 -17.65 3.02
N SER A 171 -9.89 -16.82 2.44
CA SER A 171 -9.67 -16.25 1.11
C SER A 171 -10.26 -14.86 0.94
N TYR A 172 -9.68 -14.08 0.04
CA TYR A 172 -10.20 -12.79 -0.42
C TYR A 172 -10.31 -12.82 -1.95
N TYR A 173 -11.53 -12.60 -2.46
CA TYR A 173 -11.88 -12.60 -3.90
C TYR A 173 -11.46 -13.87 -4.68
N LYS A 174 -11.45 -15.04 -4.05
CA LYS A 174 -11.22 -16.33 -4.72
C LYS A 174 -12.49 -16.83 -5.42
N ALA A 175 -12.35 -17.33 -6.64
CA ALA A 175 -13.44 -17.99 -7.40
C ALA A 175 -14.77 -17.19 -7.43
N THR A 176 -14.70 -15.87 -7.60
CA THR A 176 -15.89 -14.99 -7.58
C THR A 176 -16.48 -14.81 -8.98
N GLY A 177 -17.82 -14.84 -9.08
CA GLY A 177 -18.54 -14.57 -10.33
C GLY A 177 -18.13 -15.53 -11.46
N ASN A 178 -17.79 -14.97 -12.63
CA ASN A 178 -17.36 -15.75 -13.80
C ASN A 178 -15.91 -16.26 -13.70
N ALA A 179 -15.16 -15.81 -12.69
CA ALA A 179 -13.74 -16.12 -12.52
C ALA A 179 -13.53 -17.36 -11.61
N GLN A 180 -14.24 -18.46 -11.87
CA GLN A 180 -14.27 -19.66 -11.00
C GLN A 180 -12.90 -20.30 -10.75
N LYS A 181 -11.93 -20.10 -11.66
CA LYS A 181 -10.56 -20.62 -11.55
C LYS A 181 -9.59 -19.62 -10.93
N TYR A 182 -10.03 -18.42 -10.61
CA TYR A 182 -9.15 -17.38 -10.09
C TYR A 182 -8.65 -17.74 -8.68
N PRO A 183 -7.32 -17.71 -8.45
CA PRO A 183 -6.74 -18.17 -7.19
C PRO A 183 -7.20 -17.32 -5.99
N GLY A 184 -7.52 -16.04 -6.22
CA GLY A 184 -7.72 -15.07 -5.15
C GLY A 184 -6.47 -14.91 -4.30
N ILE A 185 -6.65 -14.29 -3.13
CA ILE A 185 -5.61 -14.18 -2.12
C ILE A 185 -5.96 -15.14 -0.99
N SER A 186 -5.01 -15.98 -0.58
CA SER A 186 -5.13 -16.81 0.62
C SER A 186 -4.85 -15.98 1.87
N ILE A 187 -5.73 -16.07 2.86
CA ILE A 187 -5.70 -15.29 4.09
C ILE A 187 -5.32 -16.18 5.27
N GLY A 188 -4.17 -15.88 5.89
CA GLY A 188 -3.69 -16.53 7.11
C GLY A 188 -4.04 -15.76 8.39
N ARG A 189 -4.16 -14.43 8.31
CA ARG A 189 -4.40 -13.53 9.46
C ARG A 189 -5.55 -12.56 9.20
N LEU A 190 -6.10 -12.02 10.27
CA LEU A 190 -7.12 -10.98 10.24
C LEU A 190 -6.59 -9.77 11.03
N ALA A 191 -6.83 -8.57 10.52
CA ALA A 191 -6.63 -7.31 11.23
C ALA A 191 -7.95 -6.52 11.14
N VAL A 192 -8.81 -6.74 12.12
CA VAL A 192 -10.21 -6.29 12.09
C VAL A 192 -10.66 -5.66 13.41
N ASN A 193 -11.79 -4.95 13.39
CA ASN A 193 -12.48 -4.41 14.56
C ASN A 193 -11.66 -3.37 15.38
N TYR A 194 -10.61 -2.79 14.80
CA TYR A 194 -9.72 -1.87 15.53
C TYR A 194 -10.22 -0.43 15.53
N ALA A 195 -11.18 -0.09 14.66
CA ALA A 195 -11.79 1.23 14.57
C ALA A 195 -13.30 1.12 14.27
N PRO A 196 -14.10 0.64 15.25
CA PRO A 196 -15.55 0.57 15.10
C PRO A 196 -16.17 1.96 14.90
N GLU A 197 -17.16 2.05 14.01
CA GLU A 197 -17.85 3.31 13.71
C GLU A 197 -18.87 3.68 14.79
N SER A 198 -19.27 4.96 14.84
CA SER A 198 -20.33 5.41 15.74
C SER A 198 -21.66 4.72 15.42
N GLY A 199 -22.22 4.05 16.43
CA GLY A 199 -23.42 3.21 16.29
C GLY A 199 -23.15 1.73 16.02
N SER A 200 -21.89 1.33 15.86
CA SER A 200 -21.50 -0.07 15.76
C SER A 200 -21.51 -0.75 17.14
N ALA A 201 -22.01 -1.99 17.19
CA ALA A 201 -21.92 -2.85 18.38
C ALA A 201 -20.60 -3.64 18.44
N THR A 202 -19.70 -3.48 17.46
CA THR A 202 -18.41 -4.16 17.41
C THR A 202 -17.49 -3.67 18.55
N PRO A 203 -17.01 -4.57 19.44
CA PRO A 203 -16.00 -4.21 20.43
C PRO A 203 -14.68 -3.82 19.75
N LYS A 204 -14.08 -2.72 20.19
CA LYS A 204 -12.78 -2.28 19.68
C LYS A 204 -11.68 -3.25 20.12
N ASP A 205 -10.95 -3.81 19.15
CA ASP A 205 -9.77 -4.66 19.37
C ASP A 205 -8.58 -4.17 18.53
N THR A 206 -7.53 -3.70 19.20
CA THR A 206 -6.33 -3.17 18.55
C THR A 206 -5.18 -4.17 18.48
N LYS A 207 -5.36 -5.42 18.94
CA LYS A 207 -4.30 -6.43 19.02
C LYS A 207 -3.65 -6.69 17.66
N ASP A 208 -4.44 -7.01 16.64
CA ASP A 208 -3.91 -7.34 15.31
C ASP A 208 -3.46 -6.08 14.53
N LEU A 209 -4.04 -4.91 14.81
CA LEU A 209 -3.49 -3.64 14.35
C LEU A 209 -2.06 -3.41 14.88
N ASN A 210 -1.84 -3.65 16.18
CA ASN A 210 -0.52 -3.51 16.80
C ASN A 210 0.50 -4.52 16.27
N ARG A 211 0.05 -5.70 15.83
CA ARG A 211 0.90 -6.66 15.11
C ARG A 211 1.21 -6.18 13.71
N LEU A 212 0.22 -5.66 12.98
CA LEU A 212 0.42 -5.13 11.64
C LEU A 212 1.43 -3.96 11.62
N LYS A 213 1.48 -3.15 12.69
CA LYS A 213 2.52 -2.12 12.88
C LYS A 213 3.95 -2.66 12.98
N LYS A 214 4.13 -3.96 13.18
CA LYS A 214 5.44 -4.63 13.23
C LYS A 214 5.83 -5.26 11.88
N VAL A 215 4.91 -5.29 10.90
CA VAL A 215 5.21 -5.78 9.55
C VAL A 215 6.02 -4.71 8.83
N ALA A 216 7.26 -5.03 8.49
CA ALA A 216 8.21 -4.07 7.91
C ALA A 216 7.73 -3.54 6.55
N PHE A 217 7.16 -4.43 5.72
CA PHE A 217 6.66 -4.08 4.40
C PHE A 217 5.55 -5.04 3.96
N GLY A 218 4.59 -4.52 3.20
CA GLY A 218 3.60 -5.33 2.50
C GLY A 218 2.97 -4.59 1.33
N VAL A 219 2.47 -5.34 0.36
CA VAL A 219 1.58 -4.83 -0.69
C VAL A 219 0.17 -4.85 -0.14
N PHE A 220 -0.49 -3.71 -0.15
CA PHE A 220 -1.86 -3.54 0.33
C PHE A 220 -2.77 -3.25 -0.85
N SER A 221 -3.94 -3.88 -0.90
CA SER A 221 -5.00 -3.50 -1.82
C SER A 221 -6.33 -3.38 -1.08
N ALA A 222 -7.15 -2.41 -1.49
CA ALA A 222 -8.47 -2.16 -0.93
C ALA A 222 -9.55 -2.16 -2.02
N HIS A 223 -10.81 -2.31 -1.61
CA HIS A 223 -12.01 -2.32 -2.46
C HIS A 223 -11.88 -3.28 -3.66
N GLY A 224 -11.88 -4.59 -3.39
CA GLY A 224 -11.67 -5.62 -4.42
C GLY A 224 -10.36 -5.50 -5.20
N GLY A 225 -9.34 -4.91 -4.60
CA GLY A 225 -8.03 -4.64 -5.20
C GLY A 225 -8.02 -3.55 -6.27
N TYR A 226 -9.03 -2.67 -6.27
CA TYR A 226 -9.09 -1.48 -7.11
C TYR A 226 -8.01 -0.46 -6.76
N HIS A 227 -7.82 -0.21 -5.45
CA HIS A 227 -6.79 0.72 -4.97
C HIS A 227 -5.61 -0.07 -4.44
N MET A 228 -4.40 0.25 -4.91
CA MET A 228 -3.16 -0.39 -4.51
C MET A 228 -2.31 0.57 -3.70
N CYS A 229 -1.73 0.08 -2.62
CA CYS A 229 -0.89 0.85 -1.72
C CYS A 229 0.25 -0.02 -1.22
N LEU A 230 1.19 0.59 -0.52
CA LEU A 230 2.21 -0.11 0.24
C LEU A 230 1.96 0.14 1.72
N ILE A 231 2.27 -0.83 2.58
CA ILE A 231 2.19 -0.66 4.03
C ILE A 231 3.54 -0.91 4.67
N ILE A 232 3.96 0.02 5.53
CA ILE A 232 5.23 -0.01 6.25
C ILE A 232 4.93 0.26 7.71
N SER A 233 5.09 -0.74 8.57
CA SER A 233 4.93 -0.58 10.02
C SER A 233 3.63 0.13 10.41
N GLY A 234 2.53 -0.19 9.73
CA GLY A 234 1.21 0.41 9.96
C GLY A 234 0.99 1.80 9.33
N ILE A 235 1.90 2.27 8.47
CA ILE A 235 1.74 3.46 7.63
C ILE A 235 1.43 3.01 6.21
N VAL A 236 0.30 3.47 5.67
CA VAL A 236 -0.12 3.24 4.28
C VAL A 236 0.48 4.34 3.41
N TYR A 237 1.27 3.95 2.43
CA TYR A 237 1.80 4.83 1.40
C TYR A 237 0.98 4.66 0.13
N GLU A 238 0.37 5.76 -0.32
CA GLU A 238 -0.46 5.81 -1.52
C GLU A 238 -0.03 6.91 -2.47
N VAL A 239 -0.56 6.86 -3.69
CA VAL A 239 -0.47 7.93 -4.69
C VAL A 239 -1.84 8.53 -4.89
N HIS A 240 -1.89 9.86 -4.86
CA HIS A 240 -3.07 10.64 -5.23
C HIS A 240 -3.00 11.00 -6.72
N TRP A 241 -3.69 10.23 -7.54
CA TRP A 241 -3.68 10.31 -9.02
C TRP A 241 -4.14 11.64 -9.63
N ASP A 242 -4.71 12.55 -8.85
CA ASP A 242 -5.23 13.86 -9.30
C ASP A 242 -4.33 15.04 -8.89
N GLN A 243 -3.36 14.80 -8.00
CA GLN A 243 -2.51 15.87 -7.45
C GLN A 243 -1.54 16.43 -8.51
N PRO A 244 -1.37 17.77 -8.58
CA PRO A 244 -0.37 18.39 -9.43
C PRO A 244 1.03 18.19 -8.85
N SER A 245 2.06 18.37 -9.68
CA SER A 245 3.47 18.23 -9.28
C SER A 245 3.93 19.28 -8.27
N THR A 246 3.18 20.36 -8.08
CA THR A 246 3.44 21.37 -7.04
C THR A 246 2.91 20.95 -5.66
N SER A 247 2.15 19.86 -5.57
CA SER A 247 1.61 19.34 -4.32
C SER A 247 2.62 18.39 -3.68
N GLU A 248 2.98 18.62 -2.42
CA GLU A 248 3.77 17.64 -1.63
C GLU A 248 3.04 16.29 -1.45
N ARG A 249 1.73 16.23 -1.73
CA ARG A 249 0.85 15.09 -1.47
C ARG A 249 0.60 14.20 -2.68
N VAL A 250 1.41 14.28 -3.74
CA VAL A 250 1.32 13.29 -4.84
C VAL A 250 1.53 11.88 -4.30
N MET A 251 2.47 11.72 -3.36
CA MET A 251 2.65 10.54 -2.53
C MET A 251 2.37 10.91 -1.08
N GLU A 252 1.76 10.01 -0.31
CA GLU A 252 1.43 10.30 1.08
C GLU A 252 1.50 9.05 1.94
N GLY A 253 2.20 9.16 3.08
CA GLY A 253 2.17 8.16 4.15
C GLY A 253 1.14 8.53 5.22
N THR A 254 0.12 7.71 5.39
CA THR A 254 -0.94 7.90 6.39
C THR A 254 -1.00 6.71 7.34
N ARG A 255 -1.14 6.96 8.65
CA ARG A 255 -1.35 5.88 9.64
C ARG A 255 -2.60 5.08 9.30
N LEU A 256 -2.52 3.75 9.33
CA LEU A 256 -3.60 2.84 8.94
C LEU A 256 -4.92 3.10 9.69
N GLU A 257 -4.84 3.53 10.95
CA GLU A 257 -6.00 3.90 11.77
C GLU A 257 -6.78 5.09 11.23
N SER A 258 -6.08 6.00 10.56
CA SER A 258 -6.66 7.22 9.98
C SER A 258 -6.94 7.06 8.48
N TRP A 259 -6.17 6.21 7.79
CA TRP A 259 -6.28 6.02 6.34
C TRP A 259 -7.62 5.41 5.93
N GLY A 260 -8.06 4.35 6.62
CA GLY A 260 -9.33 3.67 6.35
C GLY A 260 -10.57 4.34 6.95
N GLY A 261 -10.45 5.58 7.45
CA GLY A 261 -11.49 6.24 8.24
C GLY A 261 -12.88 6.20 7.60
N LEU A 262 -13.88 5.79 8.39
CA LEU A 262 -15.32 5.71 8.04
C LEU A 262 -15.65 4.77 6.87
N GLY A 263 -14.93 3.65 6.73
CA GLY A 263 -15.26 2.64 5.73
C GLY A 263 -15.04 3.09 4.28
N ARG A 264 -14.40 4.24 4.02
CA ARG A 264 -14.23 4.79 2.65
C ARG A 264 -13.62 3.81 1.65
N TRP A 265 -12.71 2.95 2.13
CA TRP A 265 -12.06 1.91 1.33
C TRP A 265 -12.60 0.50 1.60
N GLY A 266 -13.60 0.38 2.50
CA GLY A 266 -14.30 -0.85 2.86
C GLY A 266 -13.38 -1.89 3.49
N SER A 267 -12.99 -2.88 2.68
CA SER A 267 -12.09 -3.97 3.06
C SER A 267 -10.92 -4.09 2.11
N GLY A 268 -9.93 -4.89 2.51
CA GLY A 268 -8.76 -5.14 1.69
C GLY A 268 -7.98 -6.35 2.12
N ALA A 269 -6.88 -6.57 1.41
CA ALA A 269 -5.90 -7.60 1.73
C ALA A 269 -4.50 -7.01 1.70
N ILE A 270 -3.66 -7.45 2.63
CA ILE A 270 -2.24 -7.15 2.69
C ILE A 270 -1.51 -8.46 2.44
N VAL A 271 -0.50 -8.45 1.57
CA VAL A 271 0.38 -9.59 1.33
C VAL A 271 1.80 -9.14 1.61
N ALA A 272 2.50 -9.86 2.47
CA ALA A 272 3.83 -9.50 2.98
C ALA A 272 4.75 -10.74 3.05
N PRO A 273 6.09 -10.56 3.06
CA PRO A 273 7.02 -11.66 3.26
C PRO A 273 6.65 -12.48 4.51
N ARG A 274 6.60 -13.80 4.35
CA ARG A 274 6.13 -14.71 5.42
C ARG A 274 6.87 -14.52 6.74
N ALA A 275 8.20 -14.41 6.68
CA ALA A 275 9.04 -14.23 7.88
C ALA A 275 8.69 -12.93 8.64
N ASP A 276 8.25 -11.89 7.95
CA ASP A 276 7.87 -10.61 8.56
C ASP A 276 6.52 -10.73 9.27
N VAL A 277 5.55 -11.40 8.63
CA VAL A 277 4.24 -11.69 9.22
C VAL A 277 4.38 -12.60 10.44
N GLU A 278 5.15 -13.68 10.34
CA GLU A 278 5.38 -14.60 11.45
C GLU A 278 6.03 -13.89 12.65
N ARG A 279 7.05 -13.05 12.40
CA ARG A 279 7.69 -12.26 13.47
C ARG A 279 6.74 -11.26 14.11
N ALA A 280 5.89 -10.60 13.31
CA ALA A 280 4.89 -9.67 13.82
C ALA A 280 3.80 -10.36 14.67
N TRP A 281 3.51 -11.64 14.41
CA TRP A 281 2.50 -12.44 15.13
C TRP A 281 3.02 -13.31 16.27
N ARG A 282 4.34 -13.35 16.51
CA ARG A 282 4.92 -13.94 17.72
C ARG A 282 4.48 -13.13 18.94
N ILE A 283 3.93 -13.83 19.94
CA ILE A 283 3.45 -13.28 21.22
C ILE A 283 4.65 -12.86 22.05
#